data_AF-A0A1Y1IAG6-F1
#
_entry.id   AF-A0A1Y1IAG6-F1
#
_cell.length_a   1.000
_cell.length_b   1.000
_cell.length_c   1.000
_cell.angle_alpha   90.00
_cell.angle_beta   90.00
_cell.angle_gamma   90.00
#
_symmetry.space_group_name_H-M   'P 1'
#
loop_
_entity.id
_entity.type
_entity.pdbx_description
1 polymer ?
#
loop_
_entity_poly.entity_id
_entity_poly.type
_entity_poly.pdbx_seq_one_letter_code
_entity_poly.pdbx_strand_id
1 'polypeptide(L)'
;MEGGLDQTVERCASMLLLEDLNQIKAGRKLLEAVRHSPDLSNDDFSRVAQEVAAFQGGAVMSRFLSFVTPASVSRLYLPGADSQLEGLKRFLHATPALCHLTGSKIVVDRFLRDDTGTIQKVRAENVHIQLMNQVTQVVDVSERMKSSMFNPLEIMTFLASLECLSNFARASKTFRDVMKEPTEQRKTFEQFSDLRSSKNLAKMTAGSSLRLRLGLACLAASFAFAEDSQLWAIDSGLLKLLAAIYEASPLRELCKRNQRGGSPVYRCNKILYRLLTLEATTEKARAHNALEGFRPHRRKMNAAEPELALWRDYFGPRLQGTRVVEKEELSELQSAENWKHAEEVYSAMFQTPVVCSWKLCAAGREPVLGKGFSMCARCHVARYCSKEHQKSHWPSHKVHCRKMP
;
A
#
# COMPACT_ATOMS: atom_id res chain seq x y z
N MET A 1 10.45 -5.07 -25.88
CA MET A 1 11.44 -4.06 -25.44
C MET A 1 12.82 -4.53 -25.89
N GLU A 2 13.58 -3.72 -26.64
CA GLU A 2 14.86 -4.12 -27.26
C GLU A 2 16.06 -4.21 -26.29
N GLY A 3 15.81 -4.28 -24.97
CA GLY A 3 16.86 -4.37 -23.96
C GLY A 3 16.52 -5.39 -22.89
N GLY A 4 17.53 -6.10 -22.37
CA GLY A 4 17.36 -7.01 -21.24
C GLY A 4 16.91 -6.27 -19.97
N LEU A 5 16.47 -7.03 -18.95
CA LEU A 5 16.02 -6.48 -17.65
C LEU A 5 17.07 -5.55 -17.02
N ASP A 6 18.36 -5.89 -17.13
CA ASP A 6 19.46 -5.08 -16.59
C ASP A 6 19.50 -3.66 -17.19
N GLN A 7 19.33 -3.54 -18.51
CA GLN A 7 19.27 -2.24 -19.20
C GLN A 7 18.02 -1.45 -18.81
N THR A 8 16.90 -2.14 -18.56
CA THR A 8 15.66 -1.51 -18.09
C THR A 8 15.84 -0.92 -16.70
N VAL A 9 16.50 -1.66 -15.79
CA VAL A 9 16.85 -1.18 -14.45
C VAL A 9 17.73 0.05 -14.52
N GLU A 10 18.82 0.01 -15.29
CA GLU A 10 19.75 1.13 -15.43
C GLU A 10 19.07 2.36 -16.00
N ARG A 11 18.35 2.22 -17.12
CA ARG A 11 17.61 3.32 -17.75
C ARG A 11 16.60 3.93 -16.80
N CYS A 12 15.83 3.10 -16.08
CA CYS A 12 14.84 3.56 -15.12
C CYS A 12 15.49 4.29 -13.95
N ALA A 13 16.53 3.71 -13.34
CA ALA A 13 17.20 4.30 -12.20
C ALA A 13 17.87 5.63 -12.56
N SER A 14 18.55 5.71 -13.71
CA SER A 14 19.15 6.95 -14.21
C SER A 14 18.11 8.05 -14.38
N MET A 15 16.96 7.77 -14.99
CA MET A 15 15.87 8.75 -15.14
C MET A 15 15.32 9.25 -13.80
N LEU A 16 15.19 8.36 -12.81
CA LEU A 16 14.66 8.70 -11.48
C LEU A 16 15.66 9.44 -10.59
N LEU A 17 16.96 9.37 -10.89
CA LEU A 17 18.02 10.07 -10.17
C LEU A 17 18.23 11.51 -10.66
N LEU A 18 17.85 11.82 -11.90
CA LEU A 18 18.02 13.16 -12.47
C LEU A 18 17.10 14.18 -11.81
N GLU A 19 17.53 15.45 -11.81
CA GLU A 19 16.75 16.55 -11.24
C GLU A 19 15.64 17.06 -12.17
N ASP A 20 15.73 16.74 -13.45
CA ASP A 20 14.77 17.14 -14.46
C ASP A 20 13.42 16.41 -14.28
N LEU A 21 12.34 17.19 -14.22
CA LEU A 21 10.97 16.71 -14.05
C LEU A 21 10.54 15.77 -15.17
N ASN A 22 10.98 16.03 -16.41
CA ASN A 22 10.62 15.19 -17.55
C ASN A 22 11.29 13.82 -17.46
N GLN A 23 12.52 13.75 -16.94
CA GLN A 23 13.19 12.47 -16.67
C GLN A 23 12.47 11.68 -15.58
N ILE A 24 12.09 12.29 -14.45
CA ILE A 24 11.31 11.60 -13.41
C ILE A 24 10.00 11.06 -13.98
N LYS A 25 9.30 11.88 -14.79
CA LYS A 25 8.07 11.46 -15.47
C LYS A 25 8.32 10.32 -16.46
N ALA A 26 9.43 10.31 -17.18
CA ALA A 26 9.81 9.24 -18.09
C ALA A 26 10.15 7.95 -17.34
N GLY A 27 10.91 8.03 -16.24
CA GLY A 27 11.22 6.89 -15.37
C GLY A 27 9.96 6.27 -14.77
N ARG A 28 9.03 7.09 -14.27
CA ARG A 28 7.70 6.65 -13.82
C ARG A 28 6.94 5.90 -14.92
N LYS A 29 6.87 6.48 -16.13
CA LYS A 29 6.19 5.85 -17.27
C LYS A 29 6.86 4.53 -17.68
N LEU A 30 8.18 4.42 -17.56
CA LEU A 30 8.90 3.19 -17.83
C LEU A 30 8.55 2.10 -16.82
N LEU A 31 8.51 2.42 -15.51
CA LEU A 31 8.01 1.47 -14.49
C LEU A 31 6.57 1.02 -14.76
N GLU A 32 5.71 1.97 -15.11
CA GLU A 32 4.31 1.70 -15.45
C GLU A 32 4.20 0.79 -16.69
N ALA A 33 5.02 1.02 -17.71
CA ALA A 33 5.06 0.20 -18.92
C ALA A 33 5.56 -1.22 -18.65
N VAL A 34 6.65 -1.38 -17.89
CA VAL A 34 7.18 -2.69 -17.49
C VAL A 34 6.12 -3.49 -16.73
N ARG A 35 5.41 -2.82 -15.82
CA ARG A 35 4.41 -3.46 -14.97
C ARG A 35 3.16 -3.92 -15.72
N HIS A 36 2.70 -3.17 -16.70
CA HIS A 36 1.51 -3.50 -17.48
C HIS A 36 1.84 -4.17 -18.81
N SER A 37 3.11 -4.56 -19.03
CA SER A 37 3.54 -5.24 -20.24
C SER A 37 2.92 -6.64 -20.29
N PRO A 38 2.16 -6.99 -21.36
CA PRO A 38 1.59 -8.34 -21.50
C PRO A 38 2.68 -9.40 -21.71
N ASP A 39 3.85 -8.99 -22.22
CA ASP A 39 4.97 -9.89 -22.51
C ASP A 39 5.84 -10.19 -21.28
N LEU A 40 5.61 -9.50 -20.15
CA LEU A 40 6.40 -9.68 -18.94
C LEU A 40 5.56 -10.32 -17.85
N SER A 41 6.20 -11.21 -17.09
CA SER A 41 5.60 -11.77 -15.89
C SER A 41 5.56 -10.73 -14.78
N ASN A 42 4.67 -10.91 -13.79
CA ASN A 42 4.70 -10.08 -12.58
C ASN A 42 6.06 -10.19 -11.85
N ASP A 43 6.72 -11.34 -11.97
CA ASP A 43 8.04 -11.59 -11.40
C ASP A 43 9.11 -10.69 -12.05
N ASP A 44 8.98 -10.38 -13.34
CA ASP A 44 9.91 -9.48 -14.03
C ASP A 44 9.81 -8.06 -13.50
N PHE A 45 8.59 -7.56 -13.29
CA PHE A 45 8.39 -6.27 -12.63
C PHE A 45 8.93 -6.28 -11.20
N SER A 46 8.70 -7.35 -10.44
CA SER A 46 9.29 -7.50 -9.11
C SER A 46 10.82 -7.41 -9.12
N ARG A 47 11.49 -8.11 -10.04
CA ARG A 47 12.96 -8.02 -10.20
C ARG A 47 13.40 -6.59 -10.50
N VAL A 48 12.72 -5.91 -11.44
CA VAL A 48 13.03 -4.51 -11.77
C VAL A 48 12.86 -3.61 -10.54
N ALA A 49 11.77 -3.75 -9.78
CA ALA A 49 11.54 -2.96 -8.59
C ALA A 49 12.62 -3.19 -7.52
N GLN A 50 13.02 -4.45 -7.30
CA GLN A 50 14.09 -4.81 -6.37
C GLN A 50 15.45 -4.23 -6.80
N GLU A 51 15.84 -4.38 -8.06
CA GLU A 51 17.14 -3.89 -8.53
C GLU A 51 17.18 -2.36 -8.65
N VAL A 52 16.09 -1.69 -9.04
CA VAL A 52 15.99 -0.22 -9.00
C VAL A 52 16.15 0.30 -7.56
N ALA A 53 15.56 -0.39 -6.58
CA ALA A 53 15.73 -0.03 -5.17
C ALA A 53 17.14 -0.34 -4.63
N ALA A 54 17.85 -1.31 -5.21
CA ALA A 54 19.24 -1.63 -4.88
C ALA A 54 20.25 -0.68 -5.58
N PHE A 55 19.84 0.00 -6.65
CA PHE A 55 20.70 0.75 -7.56
C PHE A 55 21.59 1.79 -6.86
N GLN A 56 22.89 1.73 -7.15
CA GLN A 56 23.96 2.54 -6.53
C GLN A 56 23.88 2.60 -5.00
N GLY A 57 23.61 1.45 -4.36
CA GLY A 57 23.42 1.39 -2.92
C GLY A 57 22.12 2.04 -2.44
N GLY A 58 21.08 2.06 -3.28
CA GLY A 58 19.78 2.64 -2.97
C GLY A 58 19.67 4.14 -3.22
N ALA A 59 20.47 4.69 -4.13
CA ALA A 59 20.45 6.11 -4.47
C ALA A 59 19.04 6.60 -4.90
N VAL A 60 18.29 5.77 -5.63
CA VAL A 60 16.90 6.10 -6.03
C VAL A 60 16.00 6.28 -4.80
N MET A 61 16.15 5.41 -3.79
CA MET A 61 15.38 5.50 -2.55
C MET A 61 15.78 6.73 -1.74
N SER A 62 17.08 7.01 -1.64
CA SER A 62 17.58 8.23 -1.00
C SER A 62 17.07 9.49 -1.68
N ARG A 63 17.00 9.51 -3.03
CA ARG A 63 16.44 10.63 -3.78
C ARG A 63 14.96 10.81 -3.51
N PHE A 64 14.18 9.73 -3.50
CA PHE A 64 12.77 9.80 -3.13
C PHE A 64 12.57 10.27 -1.69
N LEU A 65 13.40 9.81 -0.75
CA LEU A 65 13.39 10.31 0.62
C LEU A 65 13.70 11.82 0.69
N SER A 66 14.61 12.34 -0.15
CA SER A 66 14.87 13.79 -0.17
C SER A 66 13.69 14.63 -0.65
N PHE A 67 12.78 14.05 -1.44
CA PHE A 67 11.52 14.71 -1.77
C PHE A 67 10.56 14.72 -0.59
N VAL A 68 10.69 13.76 0.33
CA VAL A 68 9.82 13.53 1.48
C VAL A 68 10.27 14.31 2.73
N THR A 69 11.53 14.73 2.83
CA THR A 69 12.04 15.34 4.06
C THR A 69 11.46 16.74 4.32
N PRO A 70 11.19 17.10 5.61
CA PRO A 70 10.63 18.39 5.99
C PRO A 70 11.43 19.60 5.52
N ALA A 71 12.73 19.50 5.29
CA ALA A 71 13.52 20.60 4.73
C ALA A 71 13.00 21.08 3.37
N SER A 72 12.33 20.20 2.61
CA SER A 72 11.62 20.53 1.37
C SER A 72 10.27 21.21 1.64
N VAL A 73 9.65 20.93 2.79
CA VAL A 73 8.33 21.44 3.22
C VAL A 73 8.44 22.76 3.98
N SER A 74 9.43 22.95 4.85
CA SER A 74 9.69 24.22 5.55
C SER A 74 10.03 25.36 4.58
N ARG A 75 10.58 25.03 3.39
CA ARG A 75 10.76 26.00 2.30
C ARG A 75 9.44 26.46 1.67
N LEU A 76 8.32 25.76 1.91
CA LEU A 76 6.99 26.20 1.47
C LEU A 76 6.49 27.46 2.22
N TYR A 77 7.17 27.85 3.30
CA TYR A 77 6.83 29.04 4.07
C TYR A 77 7.82 30.20 3.87
N LEU A 78 8.86 30.01 3.05
CA LEU A 78 9.81 31.09 2.70
C LEU A 78 9.38 31.81 1.41
N PRO A 79 9.63 33.12 1.28
CA PRO A 79 9.18 33.90 0.12
C PRO A 79 9.94 33.46 -1.16
N GLY A 80 9.25 32.78 -2.07
CA GLY A 80 9.82 32.30 -3.33
C GLY A 80 8.94 31.24 -4.01
N ALA A 81 7.80 31.66 -4.56
CA ALA A 81 6.72 30.80 -5.07
C ALA A 81 7.18 29.76 -6.12
N ASP A 82 8.16 30.09 -6.96
CA ASP A 82 8.60 29.22 -8.05
C ASP A 82 9.34 27.97 -7.56
N SER A 83 10.16 28.11 -6.52
CA SER A 83 10.95 26.99 -5.95
C SER A 83 10.07 25.95 -5.25
N GLN A 84 8.98 26.40 -4.65
CA GLN A 84 8.00 25.59 -3.91
C GLN A 84 7.16 24.75 -4.86
N LEU A 85 6.65 25.40 -5.91
CA LEU A 85 5.84 24.74 -6.93
C LEU A 85 6.64 23.64 -7.64
N GLU A 86 7.93 23.86 -7.89
CA GLU A 86 8.79 22.87 -8.53
C GLU A 86 9.06 21.66 -7.63
N GLY A 87 9.32 21.88 -6.33
CA GLY A 87 9.45 20.80 -5.35
C GLY A 87 8.18 19.95 -5.25
N LEU A 88 7.01 20.60 -5.21
CA LEU A 88 5.72 19.92 -5.23
C LEU A 88 5.55 19.10 -6.51
N LYS A 89 5.80 19.67 -7.69
CA LYS A 89 5.70 18.95 -8.98
C LYS A 89 6.59 17.70 -9.02
N ARG A 90 7.83 17.80 -8.57
CA ARG A 90 8.76 16.65 -8.50
C ARG A 90 8.19 15.57 -7.60
N PHE A 91 7.71 15.94 -6.44
CA PHE A 91 7.06 15.01 -5.54
C PHE A 91 5.84 14.35 -6.21
N LEU A 92 4.94 15.14 -6.82
CA LEU A 92 3.73 14.63 -7.50
C LEU A 92 4.04 13.56 -8.55
N HIS A 93 5.16 13.70 -9.27
CA HIS A 93 5.63 12.73 -10.25
C HIS A 93 6.43 11.57 -9.66
N ALA A 94 7.12 11.78 -8.54
CA ALA A 94 7.85 10.74 -7.81
C ALA A 94 6.90 9.82 -7.03
N THR A 95 5.78 10.30 -6.49
CA THR A 95 4.87 9.50 -5.66
C THR A 95 4.35 8.25 -6.37
N PRO A 96 3.87 8.29 -7.63
CA PRO A 96 3.44 7.08 -8.30
C PRO A 96 4.58 6.10 -8.57
N ALA A 97 5.80 6.59 -8.85
CA ALA A 97 6.97 5.73 -8.97
C ALA A 97 7.31 5.07 -7.63
N LEU A 98 7.28 5.83 -6.54
CA LEU A 98 7.46 5.31 -5.18
C LEU A 98 6.37 4.28 -4.83
N CYS A 99 5.12 4.53 -5.19
CA CYS A 99 4.00 3.61 -5.01
C CYS A 99 4.26 2.26 -5.70
N HIS A 100 4.71 2.28 -6.96
CA HIS A 100 5.07 1.07 -7.69
C HIS A 100 6.21 0.29 -7.03
N LEU A 101 7.27 0.98 -6.58
CA LEU A 101 8.44 0.32 -5.98
C LEU A 101 8.13 -0.22 -4.57
N THR A 102 7.38 0.54 -3.75
CA THR A 102 7.00 0.17 -2.38
C THR A 102 5.95 -0.93 -2.31
N GLY A 103 5.36 -1.33 -3.45
CA GLY A 103 4.58 -2.57 -3.54
C GLY A 103 5.38 -3.80 -3.08
N SER A 104 6.71 -3.73 -3.08
CA SER A 104 7.59 -4.76 -2.54
C SER A 104 8.02 -4.47 -1.11
N LYS A 105 7.81 -5.42 -0.20
CA LYS A 105 8.15 -5.27 1.23
C LYS A 105 9.63 -4.98 1.48
N ILE A 106 10.52 -5.56 0.68
CA ILE A 106 11.97 -5.37 0.84
C ILE A 106 12.44 -3.99 0.35
N VAL A 107 11.68 -3.36 -0.55
CA VAL A 107 11.93 -1.99 -0.96
C VAL A 107 11.55 -1.04 0.16
N VAL A 108 10.41 -1.27 0.82
CA VAL A 108 10.04 -0.53 2.04
C VAL A 108 11.09 -0.70 3.13
N ASP A 109 11.52 -1.95 3.39
CA ASP A 109 12.59 -2.21 4.36
C ASP A 109 13.85 -1.44 4.01
N ARG A 110 14.27 -1.42 2.73
CA ARG A 110 15.43 -0.65 2.30
C ARG A 110 15.25 0.84 2.49
N PHE A 111 14.06 1.35 2.17
CA PHE A 111 13.73 2.77 2.25
C PHE A 111 13.84 3.29 3.69
N LEU A 112 13.31 2.51 4.65
CA LEU A 112 13.30 2.89 6.06
C LEU A 112 14.60 2.55 6.78
N ARG A 113 15.28 1.47 6.38
CA ARG A 113 16.45 0.94 7.09
C ARG A 113 17.59 1.95 7.15
N ASP A 114 18.12 2.05 8.36
CA ASP A 114 19.40 2.68 8.65
C ASP A 114 20.19 1.76 9.60
N ASP A 115 21.51 1.94 9.67
CA ASP A 115 22.37 1.11 10.51
C ASP A 115 22.10 1.33 12.02
N THR A 116 21.39 2.40 12.40
CA THR A 116 21.23 2.83 13.81
C THR A 116 19.84 2.64 14.44
N GLY A 117 18.81 2.24 13.68
CA GLY A 117 17.44 2.07 14.18
C GLY A 117 16.69 3.38 14.54
N THR A 118 17.31 4.32 15.25
CA THR A 118 16.73 5.64 15.57
C THR A 118 16.36 6.41 14.30
N ILE A 119 17.23 6.36 13.28
CA ILE A 119 16.99 7.00 11.99
C ILE A 119 15.81 6.33 11.25
N GLN A 120 15.53 5.05 11.49
CA GLN A 120 14.40 4.35 10.86
C GLN A 120 13.06 4.95 11.29
N LYS A 121 12.89 5.23 12.58
CA LYS A 121 11.69 5.87 13.11
C LYS A 121 11.50 7.27 12.54
N VAL A 122 12.55 8.10 12.56
CA VAL A 122 12.50 9.46 11.98
C VAL A 122 12.18 9.43 10.48
N ARG A 123 12.73 8.48 9.72
CA ARG A 123 12.38 8.30 8.30
C ARG A 123 10.92 7.89 8.13
N ALA A 124 10.42 6.97 8.95
CA ALA A 124 9.02 6.57 8.92
C ALA A 124 8.07 7.74 9.25
N GLU A 125 8.42 8.57 10.25
CA GLU A 125 7.69 9.82 10.59
C GLU A 125 7.63 10.78 9.40
N ASN A 126 8.78 11.06 8.79
CA ASN A 126 8.84 11.98 7.64
C ASN A 126 7.99 11.47 6.47
N VAL A 127 8.06 10.17 6.16
CA VAL A 127 7.23 9.54 5.12
C VAL A 127 5.76 9.64 5.45
N HIS A 128 5.38 9.32 6.69
CA HIS A 128 4.00 9.37 7.13
C HIS A 128 3.43 10.79 7.02
N ILE A 129 4.11 11.79 7.62
CA ILE A 129 3.68 13.19 7.61
C ILE A 129 3.50 13.69 6.18
N GLN A 130 4.49 13.45 5.31
CA GLN A 130 4.43 13.94 3.95
C GLN A 130 3.30 13.30 3.15
N LEU A 131 3.15 11.97 3.21
CA LEU A 131 2.08 11.28 2.48
C LEU A 131 0.69 11.71 2.98
N MET A 132 0.54 11.89 4.30
CA MET A 132 -0.72 12.39 4.88
C MET A 132 -1.02 13.83 4.46
N ASN A 133 -0.03 14.72 4.50
CA ASN A 133 -0.19 16.10 4.06
C ASN A 133 -0.67 16.20 2.61
N GLN A 134 -0.26 15.29 1.74
CA GLN A 134 -0.77 15.27 0.38
C GLN A 134 -2.21 14.80 0.28
N VAL A 135 -2.54 13.76 1.04
CA VAL A 135 -3.89 13.22 1.08
C VAL A 135 -4.87 14.31 1.54
N THR A 136 -4.49 15.11 2.53
CA THR A 136 -5.29 16.24 3.02
C THR A 136 -5.26 17.44 2.07
N GLN A 137 -4.10 17.84 1.55
CA GLN A 137 -3.97 19.01 0.68
C GLN A 137 -4.78 18.89 -0.62
N VAL A 138 -4.82 17.72 -1.26
CA VAL A 138 -5.61 17.51 -2.48
C VAL A 138 -7.11 17.75 -2.21
N VAL A 139 -7.56 17.45 -0.99
CA VAL A 139 -8.95 17.61 -0.59
C VAL A 139 -9.25 19.06 -0.30
N ASP A 140 -8.40 19.73 0.47
CA ASP A 140 -8.52 21.15 0.77
C ASP A 140 -8.52 22.02 -0.50
N VAL A 141 -7.63 21.74 -1.45
CA VAL A 141 -7.56 22.46 -2.73
C VAL A 141 -8.84 22.29 -3.54
N SER A 142 -9.38 21.06 -3.59
CA SER A 142 -10.65 20.76 -4.27
C SER A 142 -11.86 21.44 -3.64
N GLU A 143 -11.85 21.63 -2.33
CA GLU A 143 -12.88 22.38 -1.63
C GLU A 143 -12.80 23.89 -1.91
N ARG A 144 -11.59 24.46 -1.85
CA ARG A 144 -11.36 25.90 -2.04
C ARG A 144 -11.62 26.36 -3.47
N MET A 145 -11.18 25.59 -4.46
CA MET A 145 -11.25 26.04 -5.86
C MET A 145 -12.68 26.06 -6.41
N LYS A 146 -13.68 25.49 -5.72
CA LYS A 146 -15.05 25.24 -6.23
C LYS A 146 -15.06 24.64 -7.65
N SER A 147 -13.93 24.09 -8.09
CA SER A 147 -13.69 23.55 -9.42
C SER A 147 -14.61 22.35 -9.58
N SER A 148 -15.20 22.22 -10.78
CA SER A 148 -16.15 21.15 -11.08
C SER A 148 -15.47 19.78 -11.15
N MET A 149 -14.15 19.69 -11.35
CA MET A 149 -13.43 18.42 -11.43
C MET A 149 -12.01 18.53 -10.89
N PHE A 150 -11.56 17.47 -10.20
CA PHE A 150 -10.15 17.27 -9.89
C PHE A 150 -9.34 17.11 -11.19
N ASN A 151 -8.13 17.65 -11.22
CA ASN A 151 -7.20 17.33 -12.31
C ASN A 151 -6.85 15.82 -12.22
N PRO A 152 -6.86 15.05 -13.32
CA PRO A 152 -6.47 13.64 -13.31
C PRO A 152 -5.13 13.37 -12.62
N LEU A 153 -4.17 14.31 -12.71
CA LEU A 153 -2.88 14.21 -12.02
C LEU A 153 -3.04 14.26 -10.49
N GLU A 154 -3.87 15.15 -9.95
CA GLU A 154 -4.11 15.28 -8.51
C GLU A 154 -4.76 14.00 -7.96
N ILE A 155 -5.75 13.45 -8.67
CA ILE A 155 -6.37 12.17 -8.29
C ILE A 155 -5.32 11.06 -8.30
N MET A 156 -4.47 10.99 -9.33
CA MET A 156 -3.44 9.96 -9.43
C MET A 156 -2.43 10.07 -8.29
N THR A 157 -1.95 11.27 -7.96
CA THR A 157 -1.03 11.45 -6.84
C THR A 157 -1.71 11.08 -5.54
N PHE A 158 -2.91 11.58 -5.26
CA PHE A 158 -3.66 11.25 -4.06
C PHE A 158 -3.83 9.73 -3.86
N LEU A 159 -4.22 9.02 -4.92
CA LEU A 159 -4.34 7.56 -4.89
C LEU A 159 -2.99 6.88 -4.68
N ALA A 160 -1.92 7.37 -5.30
CA ALA A 160 -0.57 6.86 -5.11
C ALA A 160 -0.08 7.10 -3.67
N SER A 161 -0.42 8.23 -3.04
CA SER A 161 -0.06 8.53 -1.65
C SER A 161 -0.76 7.58 -0.68
N LEU A 162 -2.06 7.33 -0.87
CA LEU A 162 -2.80 6.33 -0.10
C LEU A 162 -2.23 4.93 -0.27
N GLU A 163 -1.84 4.56 -1.49
CA GLU A 163 -1.21 3.26 -1.73
C GLU A 163 0.17 3.16 -1.10
N CYS A 164 1.00 4.21 -1.16
CA CYS A 164 2.26 4.28 -0.42
C CYS A 164 2.02 4.07 1.08
N LEU A 165 1.06 4.79 1.70
CA LEU A 165 0.72 4.62 3.11
C LEU A 165 0.39 3.17 3.45
N SER A 166 -0.45 2.53 2.62
CA SER A 166 -0.82 1.12 2.79
C SER A 166 0.38 0.18 2.64
N ASN A 167 1.24 0.41 1.65
CA ASN A 167 2.46 -0.36 1.42
C ASN A 167 3.45 -0.26 2.61
N PHE A 168 3.70 0.95 3.09
CA PHE A 168 4.58 1.19 4.24
C PHE A 168 3.99 0.57 5.52
N ALA A 169 2.70 0.79 5.79
CA ALA A 169 2.01 0.22 6.96
C ALA A 169 1.98 -1.31 6.91
N ARG A 170 1.83 -1.92 5.74
CA ARG A 170 1.89 -3.38 5.57
C ARG A 170 3.28 -3.92 5.88
N ALA A 171 4.31 -3.34 5.26
CA ALA A 171 5.66 -3.89 5.30
C ALA A 171 6.45 -3.56 6.57
N SER A 172 6.08 -2.52 7.33
CA SER A 172 6.89 -2.04 8.45
C SER A 172 6.10 -1.84 9.74
N LYS A 173 6.47 -2.61 10.78
CA LYS A 173 6.01 -2.38 12.15
C LYS A 173 6.37 -0.98 12.64
N THR A 174 7.61 -0.53 12.42
CA THR A 174 8.05 0.82 12.81
C THR A 174 7.19 1.90 12.19
N PHE A 175 6.76 1.73 10.93
CA PHE A 175 5.85 2.68 10.28
C PHE A 175 4.47 2.68 10.93
N ARG A 176 3.94 1.49 11.28
CA ARG A 176 2.69 1.42 12.07
C ARG A 176 2.83 2.04 13.44
N ASP A 177 3.97 1.85 14.12
CA ASP A 177 4.25 2.48 15.41
C ASP A 177 4.21 4.00 15.31
N VAL A 178 4.83 4.58 14.28
CA VAL A 178 4.73 6.01 13.95
C VAL A 178 3.29 6.46 13.70
N MET A 179 2.50 5.68 12.95
CA MET A 179 1.10 6.02 12.70
C MET A 179 0.22 5.91 13.97
N LYS A 180 0.64 5.11 14.96
CA LYS A 180 -0.02 4.99 16.27
C LYS A 180 0.31 6.15 17.21
N GLU A 181 1.41 6.87 16.97
CA GLU A 181 1.89 7.87 17.90
C GLU A 181 0.93 9.06 18.03
N PRO A 182 0.80 9.63 19.24
CA PRO A 182 -0.37 10.43 19.61
C PRO A 182 -0.33 11.88 19.11
N THR A 183 0.39 12.18 18.03
CA THR A 183 0.56 13.56 17.51
C THR A 183 -0.77 14.12 17.02
N GLU A 184 -1.65 14.58 17.91
CA GLU A 184 -2.98 15.17 17.66
C GLU A 184 -3.96 14.34 16.79
N GLN A 185 -3.51 13.21 16.24
CA GLN A 185 -4.19 12.36 15.27
C GLN A 185 -4.97 11.23 15.93
N ARG A 186 -5.72 11.49 17.02
CA ARG A 186 -6.57 10.47 17.68
C ARG A 186 -7.66 9.86 16.77
N LYS A 187 -7.67 10.19 15.49
CA LYS A 187 -8.75 9.99 14.52
C LYS A 187 -8.21 9.75 13.10
N THR A 188 -7.05 9.10 12.94
CA THR A 188 -6.43 8.84 11.61
C THR A 188 -7.43 8.28 10.61
N PHE A 189 -8.28 7.32 10.99
CA PHE A 189 -9.29 6.79 10.08
C PHE A 189 -10.55 7.66 9.94
N GLU A 190 -10.85 8.52 10.92
CA GLU A 190 -11.97 9.46 10.78
C GLU A 190 -11.64 10.55 9.76
N GLN A 191 -10.38 10.99 9.66
CA GLN A 191 -9.94 11.92 8.60
C GLN A 191 -10.25 11.38 7.20
N PHE A 192 -10.13 10.06 6.99
CA PHE A 192 -10.50 9.43 5.72
C PHE A 192 -12.01 9.28 5.51
N SER A 193 -12.82 9.47 6.55
CA SER A 193 -14.28 9.44 6.42
C SER A 193 -14.79 10.70 5.73
N ASP A 194 -14.18 11.86 5.99
CA ASP A 194 -14.53 13.14 5.36
C ASP A 194 -14.20 13.16 3.85
N LEU A 195 -13.12 12.46 3.45
CA LEU A 195 -12.76 12.21 2.05
C LEU A 195 -13.87 11.53 1.25
N ARG A 196 -14.81 10.93 1.96
CA ARG A 196 -15.91 10.16 1.40
C ARG A 196 -17.26 10.79 1.63
N SER A 197 -17.32 12.05 2.04
CA SER A 197 -18.55 12.82 1.96
C SER A 197 -19.15 12.64 0.56
N SER A 198 -20.45 12.42 0.47
CA SER A 198 -21.17 12.22 -0.80
C SER A 198 -20.84 13.33 -1.80
N LYS A 199 -20.62 14.55 -1.30
CA LYS A 199 -20.14 15.72 -2.02
C LYS A 199 -18.78 15.50 -2.71
N ASN A 200 -17.81 14.91 -2.03
CA ASN A 200 -16.48 14.67 -2.58
C ASN A 200 -16.50 13.53 -3.61
N LEU A 201 -17.22 12.44 -3.32
CA LEU A 201 -17.34 11.31 -4.25
C LEU A 201 -18.10 11.66 -5.54
N ALA A 202 -19.09 12.56 -5.47
CA ALA A 202 -19.86 12.99 -6.63
C ALA A 202 -19.00 13.75 -7.68
N LYS A 203 -17.89 14.35 -7.25
CA LYS A 203 -16.94 15.03 -8.15
C LYS A 203 -15.96 14.09 -8.85
N MET A 204 -15.86 12.84 -8.40
CA MET A 204 -14.92 11.86 -8.95
C MET A 204 -15.59 11.02 -10.04
N THR A 205 -14.81 10.59 -11.03
CA THR A 205 -15.28 9.54 -11.95
C THR A 205 -15.55 8.24 -11.18
N ALA A 206 -16.44 7.39 -11.70
CA ALA A 206 -16.74 6.09 -11.08
C ALA A 206 -15.48 5.24 -10.85
N GLY A 207 -14.54 5.25 -11.82
CA GLY A 207 -13.27 4.54 -11.70
C GLY A 207 -12.37 5.10 -10.60
N SER A 208 -12.25 6.43 -10.50
CA SER A 208 -11.46 7.08 -9.45
C SER A 208 -12.07 6.84 -8.06
N SER A 209 -13.39 6.90 -7.93
CA SER A 209 -14.11 6.59 -6.68
C SER A 209 -13.91 5.13 -6.25
N LEU A 210 -13.96 4.18 -7.19
CA LEU A 210 -13.64 2.77 -6.93
C LEU A 210 -12.21 2.59 -6.41
N ARG A 211 -11.23 3.20 -7.09
CA ARG A 211 -9.82 3.12 -6.68
C ARG A 211 -9.55 3.76 -5.32
N LEU A 212 -10.22 4.87 -5.01
CA LEU A 212 -10.15 5.50 -3.68
C LEU A 212 -10.64 4.54 -2.60
N ARG A 213 -11.85 3.99 -2.76
CA ARG A 213 -12.40 3.01 -1.81
C ARG A 213 -11.50 1.77 -1.68
N LEU A 214 -10.92 1.31 -2.78
CA LEU A 214 -9.99 0.19 -2.75
C LEU A 214 -8.70 0.54 -2.00
N GLY A 215 -8.10 1.71 -2.24
CA GLY A 215 -6.91 2.19 -1.53
C GLY A 215 -7.13 2.31 -0.02
N LEU A 216 -8.28 2.84 0.40
CA LEU A 216 -8.67 2.89 1.81
C LEU A 216 -8.88 1.49 2.40
N ALA A 217 -9.45 0.56 1.64
CA ALA A 217 -9.56 -0.84 2.06
C ALA A 217 -8.18 -1.52 2.15
N CYS A 218 -7.22 -1.21 1.27
CA CYS A 218 -5.83 -1.68 1.39
C CYS A 218 -5.22 -1.20 2.72
N LEU A 219 -5.35 0.10 3.01
CA LEU A 219 -4.79 0.69 4.22
C LEU A 219 -5.42 0.06 5.46
N ALA A 220 -6.75 -0.08 5.49
CA ALA A 220 -7.48 -0.77 6.54
C ALA A 220 -7.00 -2.22 6.73
N ALA A 221 -6.75 -2.96 5.65
CA ALA A 221 -6.20 -4.31 5.70
C ALA A 221 -4.78 -4.35 6.29
N SER A 222 -3.90 -3.40 5.95
CA SER A 222 -2.54 -3.32 6.50
C SER A 222 -2.52 -3.26 8.04
N PHE A 223 -3.56 -2.70 8.66
CA PHE A 223 -3.70 -2.65 10.13
C PHE A 223 -4.47 -3.84 10.70
N ALA A 224 -5.54 -4.28 10.02
CA ALA A 224 -6.37 -5.37 10.52
C ALA A 224 -5.68 -6.75 10.48
N PHE A 225 -4.71 -6.93 9.57
CA PHE A 225 -3.94 -8.17 9.48
C PHE A 225 -2.70 -8.16 10.39
N ALA A 226 -2.19 -6.98 10.75
CA ALA A 226 -1.03 -6.82 11.60
C ALA A 226 -1.40 -6.83 13.10
N GLU A 227 -1.07 -7.92 13.79
CA GLU A 227 -1.39 -8.17 15.21
C GLU A 227 -1.01 -7.01 16.15
N ASP A 228 0.11 -6.34 15.89
CA ASP A 228 0.61 -5.21 16.67
C ASP A 228 -0.20 -3.91 16.54
N SER A 229 -1.27 -3.91 15.74
CA SER A 229 -2.02 -2.71 15.42
C SER A 229 -3.55 -2.88 15.38
N GLN A 230 -4.06 -4.11 15.46
CA GLN A 230 -5.50 -4.39 15.35
C GLN A 230 -6.36 -3.63 16.36
N LEU A 231 -6.02 -3.73 17.66
CA LEU A 231 -6.81 -3.10 18.73
C LEU A 231 -6.78 -1.58 18.64
N TRP A 232 -5.60 -1.01 18.38
CA TRP A 232 -5.45 0.43 18.14
C TRP A 232 -6.25 0.89 16.93
N ALA A 233 -6.28 0.11 15.84
CA ALA A 233 -6.98 0.50 14.63
C ALA A 233 -8.49 0.56 14.87
N ILE A 234 -9.05 -0.39 15.62
CA ILE A 234 -10.45 -0.34 16.06
C ILE A 234 -10.71 0.94 16.86
N ASP A 235 -9.87 1.25 17.85
CA ASP A 235 -9.99 2.47 18.65
C ASP A 235 -9.86 3.76 17.82
N SER A 236 -9.07 3.71 16.75
CA SER A 236 -8.80 4.84 15.87
C SER A 236 -9.83 5.03 14.76
N GLY A 237 -10.93 4.27 14.79
CA GLY A 237 -12.07 4.43 13.87
C GLY A 237 -12.07 3.51 12.64
N LEU A 238 -11.30 2.42 12.64
CA LEU A 238 -11.28 1.45 11.52
C LEU A 238 -12.68 0.95 11.14
N LEU A 239 -13.52 0.64 12.14
CA LEU A 239 -14.86 0.12 11.88
C LEU A 239 -15.78 1.15 11.21
N LYS A 240 -15.64 2.43 11.57
CA LYS A 240 -16.34 3.54 10.91
C LYS A 240 -15.89 3.67 9.45
N LEU A 241 -14.58 3.58 9.20
CA LEU A 241 -14.04 3.60 7.83
C LEU A 241 -14.63 2.45 6.99
N LEU A 242 -14.66 1.22 7.52
CA LEU A 242 -15.26 0.07 6.82
C LEU A 242 -16.75 0.26 6.54
N ALA A 243 -17.54 0.66 7.55
CA ALA A 243 -18.98 0.91 7.42
C ALA A 243 -19.24 1.92 6.29
N ALA A 244 -18.46 2.98 6.31
CA ALA A 244 -18.58 4.01 5.33
C ALA A 244 -18.13 3.46 3.93
N ILE A 245 -17.10 2.61 3.79
CA ILE A 245 -16.74 2.02 2.47
C ILE A 245 -17.90 1.19 1.93
N TYR A 246 -18.57 0.44 2.79
CA TYR A 246 -19.80 -0.27 2.40
C TYR A 246 -20.87 0.71 1.92
N GLU A 247 -21.15 1.79 2.66
CA GLU A 247 -22.13 2.81 2.29
C GLU A 247 -21.85 3.39 0.88
N ALA A 248 -20.61 3.80 0.63
CA ALA A 248 -20.19 4.41 -0.62
C ALA A 248 -20.10 3.42 -1.81
N SER A 249 -20.19 2.11 -1.56
CA SER A 249 -20.05 1.09 -2.61
C SER A 249 -21.40 0.70 -3.23
N PRO A 250 -21.66 0.96 -4.52
CA PRO A 250 -22.92 0.62 -5.16
C PRO A 250 -23.06 -0.90 -5.38
N LEU A 251 -24.26 -1.45 -5.16
CA LEU A 251 -24.53 -2.89 -5.28
C LEU A 251 -24.20 -3.46 -6.68
N ARG A 252 -24.33 -2.65 -7.74
CA ARG A 252 -24.02 -3.06 -9.12
C ARG A 252 -22.57 -3.52 -9.33
N GLU A 253 -21.63 -3.04 -8.50
CA GLU A 253 -20.23 -3.48 -8.53
C GLU A 253 -20.07 -4.94 -8.09
N LEU A 254 -21.07 -5.51 -7.41
CA LEU A 254 -21.03 -6.87 -6.86
C LEU A 254 -21.74 -7.91 -7.74
N CYS A 255 -22.41 -7.47 -8.80
CA CYS A 255 -23.20 -8.34 -9.68
C CYS A 255 -22.33 -9.32 -10.48
N LYS A 256 -21.10 -8.94 -10.85
CA LYS A 256 -20.21 -9.75 -11.68
C LYS A 256 -19.30 -10.61 -10.82
N ARG A 257 -19.53 -11.93 -10.82
CA ARG A 257 -18.77 -12.90 -10.00
C ARG A 257 -17.25 -12.77 -10.16
N ASN A 258 -16.76 -12.60 -11.39
CA ASN A 258 -15.34 -12.46 -11.70
C ASN A 258 -14.71 -11.13 -11.23
N GLN A 259 -15.53 -10.12 -10.88
CA GLN A 259 -15.04 -8.82 -10.40
C GLN A 259 -15.13 -8.67 -8.88
N ARG A 260 -15.82 -9.60 -8.18
CA ARG A 260 -16.05 -9.50 -6.73
C ARG A 260 -14.76 -9.43 -5.94
N GLY A 261 -13.75 -10.24 -6.29
CA GLY A 261 -12.46 -10.24 -5.59
C GLY A 261 -11.70 -8.89 -5.63
N GLY A 262 -11.99 -8.05 -6.64
CA GLY A 262 -11.44 -6.70 -6.76
C GLY A 262 -12.30 -5.60 -6.12
N SER A 263 -13.44 -5.95 -5.52
CA SER A 263 -14.35 -4.99 -4.91
C SER A 263 -13.87 -4.53 -3.53
N PRO A 264 -13.99 -3.23 -3.20
CA PRO A 264 -13.74 -2.73 -1.84
C PRO A 264 -14.59 -3.46 -0.79
N VAL A 265 -15.84 -3.82 -1.11
CA VAL A 265 -16.76 -4.52 -0.20
C VAL A 265 -16.24 -5.91 0.15
N TYR A 266 -15.76 -6.65 -0.86
CA TYR A 266 -15.18 -7.98 -0.64
C TYR A 266 -13.97 -7.89 0.29
N ARG A 267 -13.10 -6.90 0.07
CA ARG A 267 -11.94 -6.69 0.93
C ARG A 267 -12.35 -6.28 2.35
N CYS A 268 -13.37 -5.44 2.51
CA CYS A 268 -13.93 -5.11 3.83
C CYS A 268 -14.50 -6.34 4.55
N ASN A 269 -15.12 -7.29 3.83
CA ASN A 269 -15.56 -8.55 4.43
C ASN A 269 -14.38 -9.33 4.99
N LYS A 270 -13.26 -9.44 4.24
CA LYS A 270 -12.06 -10.15 4.70
C LYS A 270 -11.41 -9.49 5.90
N ILE A 271 -11.38 -8.17 5.94
CA ILE A 271 -10.93 -7.39 7.10
C ILE A 271 -11.80 -7.69 8.32
N LEU A 272 -13.13 -7.58 8.18
CA LEU A 272 -14.05 -7.81 9.29
C LEU A 272 -13.99 -9.26 9.76
N TYR A 273 -13.87 -10.22 8.84
CA TYR A 273 -13.68 -11.62 9.15
C TYR A 273 -12.42 -11.83 10.00
N ARG A 274 -11.27 -11.29 9.58
CA ARG A 274 -10.01 -11.35 10.36
C ARG A 274 -10.13 -10.73 11.75
N LEU A 275 -10.83 -9.60 11.88
CA LEU A 275 -11.03 -8.97 13.20
C LEU A 275 -11.98 -9.77 14.09
N LEU A 276 -12.89 -10.56 13.54
CA LEU A 276 -13.88 -11.33 14.31
C LEU A 276 -13.43 -12.77 14.65
N THR A 277 -12.33 -13.23 14.05
CA THR A 277 -11.71 -14.53 14.40
C THR A 277 -10.97 -14.48 15.73
N LEU A 278 -10.52 -13.29 16.18
CA LEU A 278 -9.83 -13.12 17.46
C LEU A 278 -10.81 -12.55 18.50
N GLU A 279 -10.85 -13.13 19.69
CA GLU A 279 -11.85 -12.72 20.70
C GLU A 279 -11.59 -11.29 21.21
N ALA A 280 -10.33 -10.92 21.46
CA ALA A 280 -9.98 -9.58 21.94
C ALA A 280 -10.45 -8.47 20.98
N THR A 281 -10.27 -8.64 19.67
CA THR A 281 -10.75 -7.67 18.66
C THR A 281 -12.26 -7.76 18.46
N THR A 282 -12.88 -8.92 18.68
CA THR A 282 -14.35 -9.09 18.65
C THR A 282 -15.01 -8.34 19.80
N GLU A 283 -14.54 -8.52 21.02
CA GLU A 283 -14.97 -7.76 22.20
C GLU A 283 -14.79 -6.27 21.99
N LYS A 284 -13.64 -5.87 21.45
CA LYS A 284 -13.36 -4.48 21.09
C LYS A 284 -14.34 -3.94 20.06
N ALA A 285 -14.65 -4.70 19.01
CA ALA A 285 -15.64 -4.30 18.01
C ALA A 285 -17.05 -4.17 18.60
N ARG A 286 -17.44 -5.06 19.52
CA ARG A 286 -18.71 -4.96 20.27
C ARG A 286 -18.75 -3.68 21.12
N ALA A 287 -17.67 -3.36 21.83
CA ALA A 287 -17.57 -2.12 22.62
C ALA A 287 -17.72 -0.85 21.77
N HIS A 288 -17.33 -0.91 20.49
CA HIS A 288 -17.52 0.17 19.50
C HIS A 288 -18.86 0.10 18.75
N ASN A 289 -19.84 -0.67 19.24
CA ASN A 289 -21.18 -0.85 18.66
C ASN A 289 -21.17 -1.23 17.16
N ALA A 290 -20.24 -2.10 16.77
CA ALA A 290 -20.07 -2.53 15.38
C ALA A 290 -21.34 -3.16 14.78
N LEU A 291 -22.14 -3.85 15.60
CA LEU A 291 -23.37 -4.50 15.15
C LEU A 291 -24.33 -3.50 14.49
N GLU A 292 -24.64 -2.40 15.18
CA GLU A 292 -25.53 -1.38 14.64
C GLU A 292 -24.89 -0.62 13.48
N GLY A 293 -23.58 -0.35 13.56
CA GLY A 293 -22.85 0.30 12.46
C GLY A 293 -22.87 -0.50 11.15
N PHE A 294 -22.85 -1.84 11.22
CA PHE A 294 -22.81 -2.70 10.03
C PHE A 294 -24.19 -3.22 9.58
N ARG A 295 -25.21 -3.20 10.44
CA ARG A 295 -26.57 -3.69 10.11
C ARG A 295 -27.16 -3.09 8.82
N PRO A 296 -27.03 -1.78 8.52
CA PRO A 296 -27.51 -1.19 7.26
C PRO A 296 -26.83 -1.77 6.01
N HIS A 297 -25.66 -2.37 6.16
CA HIS A 297 -24.81 -2.83 5.07
C HIS A 297 -24.89 -4.34 4.81
N ARG A 298 -25.71 -5.08 5.56
CA ARG A 298 -25.86 -6.54 5.46
C ARG A 298 -26.08 -7.06 4.04
N ARG A 299 -26.85 -6.33 3.22
CA ARG A 299 -27.13 -6.70 1.83
C ARG A 299 -25.86 -6.67 0.97
N LYS A 300 -24.99 -5.68 1.17
CA LYS A 300 -23.72 -5.53 0.42
C LYS A 300 -22.71 -6.59 0.86
N MET A 301 -22.61 -6.84 2.16
CA MET A 301 -21.73 -7.89 2.71
C MET A 301 -22.07 -9.26 2.11
N ASN A 302 -23.35 -9.64 2.12
CA ASN A 302 -23.80 -10.90 1.54
C ASN A 302 -23.68 -10.91 0.01
N ALA A 303 -23.90 -9.78 -0.69
CA ALA A 303 -23.79 -9.74 -2.15
C ALA A 303 -22.33 -9.89 -2.64
N ALA A 304 -21.34 -9.50 -1.83
CA ALA A 304 -19.93 -9.69 -2.17
C ALA A 304 -19.48 -11.15 -2.07
N GLU A 305 -20.10 -11.93 -1.19
CA GLU A 305 -19.80 -13.36 -0.94
C GLU A 305 -21.10 -14.14 -0.67
N PRO A 306 -21.98 -14.28 -1.68
CA PRO A 306 -23.30 -14.88 -1.49
C PRO A 306 -23.24 -16.35 -1.11
N GLU A 307 -22.15 -17.03 -1.45
CA GLU A 307 -21.91 -18.43 -1.12
C GLU A 307 -21.78 -18.65 0.39
N LEU A 308 -21.27 -17.65 1.13
CA LEU A 308 -21.00 -17.75 2.57
C LEU A 308 -22.09 -17.12 3.45
N ALA A 309 -22.92 -16.22 2.89
CA ALA A 309 -23.92 -15.46 3.63
C ALA A 309 -23.38 -14.83 4.94
N LEU A 310 -22.16 -14.26 4.87
CA LEU A 310 -21.33 -13.89 6.02
C LEU A 310 -22.05 -13.08 7.10
N TRP A 311 -22.96 -12.18 6.75
CA TRP A 311 -23.68 -11.40 7.77
C TRP A 311 -24.57 -12.28 8.65
N ARG A 312 -25.34 -13.17 8.03
CA ARG A 312 -26.32 -14.03 8.73
C ARG A 312 -25.61 -15.11 9.52
N ASP A 313 -24.60 -15.73 8.90
CA ASP A 313 -24.02 -16.97 9.41
C ASP A 313 -22.80 -16.72 10.30
N TYR A 314 -22.16 -15.53 10.24
CA TYR A 314 -20.93 -15.26 10.98
C TYR A 314 -20.89 -13.88 11.66
N PHE A 315 -20.91 -12.77 10.90
CA PHE A 315 -20.68 -11.43 11.46
C PHE A 315 -21.74 -11.00 12.47
N GLY A 316 -23.03 -11.16 12.14
CA GLY A 316 -24.13 -10.77 13.02
C GLY A 316 -24.08 -11.51 14.36
N PRO A 317 -24.08 -12.85 14.37
CA PRO A 317 -23.98 -13.63 15.60
C PRO A 317 -22.71 -13.32 16.42
N ARG A 318 -21.52 -13.22 15.80
CA ARG A 318 -20.27 -12.88 16.53
C ARG A 318 -20.37 -11.51 17.20
N LEU A 319 -20.89 -10.51 16.50
CA LEU A 319 -21.08 -9.17 17.04
C LEU A 319 -22.20 -9.09 18.09
N GLN A 320 -23.14 -10.05 18.12
CA GLN A 320 -24.12 -10.21 19.20
C GLN A 320 -23.55 -10.92 20.43
N GLY A 321 -22.30 -11.41 20.37
CA GLY A 321 -21.71 -12.24 21.42
C GLY A 321 -22.16 -13.70 21.39
N THR A 322 -22.85 -14.12 20.32
CA THR A 322 -23.19 -15.52 20.12
C THR A 322 -21.96 -16.29 19.66
N ARG A 323 -21.70 -17.45 20.30
CA ARG A 323 -20.67 -18.38 19.84
C ARG A 323 -21.11 -18.98 18.50
N VAL A 324 -20.30 -18.77 17.47
CA VAL A 324 -20.53 -19.35 16.14
C VAL A 324 -19.73 -20.62 16.02
N VAL A 325 -20.38 -21.71 15.62
CA VAL A 325 -19.68 -22.93 15.20
C VAL A 325 -19.16 -22.68 13.80
N GLU A 326 -17.85 -22.73 13.64
CA GLU A 326 -17.22 -22.43 12.36
C GLU A 326 -17.49 -23.56 11.37
N LYS A 327 -17.96 -23.20 10.18
CA LYS A 327 -18.05 -24.12 9.06
C LYS A 327 -16.63 -24.50 8.61
N GLU A 328 -16.45 -25.73 8.16
CA GLU A 328 -15.16 -26.24 7.66
C GLU A 328 -14.56 -25.32 6.58
N GLU A 329 -15.39 -24.84 5.64
CA GLU A 329 -15.01 -23.86 4.59
C GLU A 329 -14.41 -22.56 5.14
N LEU A 330 -14.88 -22.11 6.31
CA LEU A 330 -14.35 -20.94 7.00
C LEU A 330 -13.08 -21.28 7.78
N SER A 331 -12.99 -22.49 8.31
CA SER A 331 -11.80 -22.97 9.03
C SER A 331 -10.57 -23.04 8.10
N GLU A 332 -10.75 -23.46 6.85
CA GLU A 332 -9.66 -23.43 5.86
C GLU A 332 -9.10 -22.02 5.67
N LEU A 333 -9.95 -20.99 5.62
CA LEU A 333 -9.50 -19.59 5.51
C LEU A 333 -8.67 -19.12 6.73
N GLN A 334 -8.71 -19.86 7.84
CA GLN A 334 -8.05 -19.47 9.08
C GLN A 334 -6.63 -20.01 9.25
N SER A 335 -6.13 -20.85 8.35
CA SER A 335 -4.75 -21.32 8.46
C SER A 335 -3.77 -20.12 8.48
N ALA A 336 -2.70 -20.22 9.28
CA ALA A 336 -1.71 -19.13 9.36
C ALA A 336 -1.10 -18.79 8.00
N GLU A 337 -0.98 -19.79 7.11
CA GLU A 337 -0.54 -19.62 5.72
C GLU A 337 -1.54 -18.80 4.92
N ASN A 338 -2.82 -19.16 5.02
CA ASN A 338 -3.88 -18.47 4.31
C ASN A 338 -4.04 -17.03 4.78
N TRP A 339 -3.81 -16.76 6.06
CA TRP A 339 -3.82 -15.39 6.58
C TRP A 339 -2.69 -14.53 6.07
N LYS A 340 -1.45 -15.04 6.03
CA LYS A 340 -0.34 -14.27 5.47
C LYS A 340 -0.51 -14.05 3.97
N HIS A 341 -1.02 -15.05 3.24
CA HIS A 341 -1.34 -14.86 1.84
C HIS A 341 -2.47 -13.82 1.66
N ALA A 342 -3.52 -13.89 2.47
CA ALA A 342 -4.59 -12.93 2.49
C ALA A 342 -4.09 -11.52 2.85
N GLU A 343 -3.16 -11.38 3.79
CA GLU A 343 -2.52 -10.10 4.12
C GLU A 343 -1.82 -9.51 2.89
N GLU A 344 -1.02 -10.30 2.17
CA GLU A 344 -0.36 -9.85 0.94
C GLU A 344 -1.37 -9.46 -0.14
N VAL A 345 -2.47 -10.22 -0.26
CA VAL A 345 -3.48 -10.00 -1.28
C VAL A 345 -4.36 -8.81 -0.99
N TYR A 346 -4.73 -8.58 0.27
CA TYR A 346 -5.71 -7.58 0.65
C TYR A 346 -5.09 -6.25 1.12
N SER A 347 -3.83 -6.24 1.53
CA SER A 347 -3.17 -5.02 2.02
C SER A 347 -2.43 -4.23 0.94
N ALA A 348 -2.63 -4.55 -0.34
CA ALA A 348 -2.06 -3.79 -1.46
C ALA A 348 -3.07 -3.65 -2.60
N MET A 349 -3.06 -2.53 -3.33
CA MET A 349 -3.81 -2.44 -4.58
C MET A 349 -3.09 -3.26 -5.66
N PHE A 350 -1.76 -3.28 -5.57
CA PHE A 350 -0.90 -4.01 -6.47
C PHE A 350 0.16 -4.80 -5.71
N GLN A 351 0.28 -6.08 -6.03
CA GLN A 351 1.26 -6.95 -5.39
C GLN A 351 2.56 -6.95 -6.17
N THR A 352 3.66 -6.63 -5.50
CA THR A 352 5.01 -6.81 -6.01
C THR A 352 5.71 -7.83 -5.12
N PRO A 353 5.51 -9.15 -5.38
CA PRO A 353 6.07 -10.19 -4.54
C PRO A 353 7.59 -10.10 -4.52
N VAL A 354 8.19 -10.61 -3.44
CA VAL A 354 9.64 -10.81 -3.41
C VAL A 354 9.98 -12.00 -4.29
N VAL A 355 10.88 -11.83 -5.24
CA VAL A 355 11.32 -12.91 -6.13
C VAL A 355 12.84 -13.01 -6.13
N CYS A 356 13.37 -14.07 -6.75
CA CYS A 356 14.80 -14.19 -6.95
C CYS A 356 15.30 -13.17 -7.99
N SER A 357 16.35 -12.43 -7.66
CA SER A 357 16.95 -11.41 -8.52
C SER A 357 17.59 -11.96 -9.80
N TRP A 358 17.90 -13.26 -9.88
CA TRP A 358 18.44 -13.83 -11.11
C TRP A 358 17.33 -13.91 -12.18
N LYS A 359 17.54 -13.19 -13.29
CA LYS A 359 16.55 -13.03 -14.38
C LYS A 359 16.06 -14.33 -15.03
N LEU A 360 16.82 -15.41 -14.97
CA LEU A 360 16.44 -16.71 -15.52
C LEU A 360 15.84 -17.66 -14.47
N CYS A 361 15.58 -17.17 -13.25
CA CYS A 361 15.03 -17.99 -12.18
C CYS A 361 13.53 -18.26 -12.37
N ALA A 362 13.15 -19.54 -12.32
CA ALA A 362 11.75 -19.98 -12.37
C ALA A 362 11.14 -20.34 -11.00
N ALA A 363 11.84 -20.06 -9.89
CA ALA A 363 11.36 -20.40 -8.54
C ALA A 363 10.12 -19.59 -8.10
N GLY A 364 9.79 -18.52 -8.82
CA GLY A 364 8.67 -17.64 -8.53
C GLY A 364 8.88 -16.80 -7.26
N ARG A 365 7.79 -16.61 -6.52
CA ARG A 365 7.74 -15.83 -5.27
C ARG A 365 8.47 -16.52 -4.11
N GLU A 366 9.08 -15.70 -3.26
CA GLU A 366 9.63 -16.14 -1.98
C GLU A 366 8.53 -16.79 -1.12
N PRO A 367 8.77 -17.97 -0.54
CA PRO A 367 7.82 -18.61 0.36
C PRO A 367 7.45 -17.71 1.54
N VAL A 368 6.15 -17.62 1.82
CA VAL A 368 5.60 -16.84 2.93
C VAL A 368 5.84 -17.54 4.28
N LEU A 369 5.88 -18.88 4.24
CA LEU A 369 6.24 -19.76 5.35
C LEU A 369 7.50 -20.56 5.02
N GLY A 370 8.29 -20.86 6.05
CA GLY A 370 9.53 -21.62 5.93
C GLY A 370 10.76 -20.75 5.68
N LYS A 371 11.78 -21.36 5.08
CA LYS A 371 13.06 -20.69 4.80
C LYS A 371 12.90 -19.75 3.62
N GLY A 372 12.95 -18.44 3.89
CA GLY A 372 12.99 -17.40 2.86
C GLY A 372 14.24 -17.49 1.98
N PHE A 373 14.26 -16.68 0.93
CA PHE A 373 15.41 -16.56 0.05
C PHE A 373 16.60 -15.94 0.79
N SER A 374 17.81 -16.38 0.45
CA SER A 374 19.02 -15.73 0.94
C SER A 374 19.08 -14.30 0.38
N MET A 375 19.74 -13.40 1.10
CA MET A 375 19.80 -11.99 0.72
C MET A 375 21.24 -11.52 0.55
N CYS A 376 21.43 -10.53 -0.34
CA CYS A 376 22.72 -9.85 -0.43
C CYS A 376 23.01 -9.11 0.88
N ALA A 377 24.12 -9.43 1.56
CA ALA A 377 24.52 -8.83 2.84
C ALA A 377 24.90 -7.34 2.77
N ARG A 378 24.90 -6.72 1.58
CA ARG A 378 25.21 -5.29 1.42
C ARG A 378 23.95 -4.45 1.23
N CYS A 379 23.15 -4.74 0.20
CA CYS A 379 21.95 -3.97 -0.08
C CYS A 379 20.72 -4.47 0.70
N HIS A 380 20.68 -5.77 1.01
CA HIS A 380 19.55 -6.50 1.61
C HIS A 380 18.27 -6.54 0.75
N VAL A 381 18.37 -6.03 -0.48
CA VAL A 381 17.27 -5.99 -1.45
C VAL A 381 17.32 -7.19 -2.40
N ALA A 382 18.49 -7.51 -2.96
CA ALA A 382 18.58 -8.66 -3.85
C ALA A 382 18.41 -9.98 -3.09
N ARG A 383 17.57 -10.87 -3.65
CA ARG A 383 17.16 -12.15 -3.04
C ARG A 383 17.50 -13.33 -3.94
N TYR A 384 17.86 -14.45 -3.34
CA TYR A 384 18.30 -15.64 -4.06
C TYR A 384 17.72 -16.91 -3.45
N CYS A 385 17.04 -17.72 -4.27
CA CYS A 385 16.57 -19.03 -3.82
C CYS A 385 17.71 -20.05 -3.65
N SER A 386 18.91 -19.77 -4.20
CA SER A 386 20.09 -20.63 -4.11
C SER A 386 21.40 -19.84 -4.18
N LYS A 387 22.52 -20.47 -3.78
CA LYS A 387 23.86 -19.87 -3.85
C LYS A 387 24.33 -19.73 -5.31
N GLU A 388 23.87 -20.62 -6.16
CA GLU A 388 24.16 -20.67 -7.59
C GLU A 388 23.56 -19.44 -8.28
N HIS A 389 22.30 -19.11 -7.98
CA HIS A 389 21.67 -17.90 -8.53
C HIS A 389 22.36 -16.62 -8.06
N GLN A 390 22.82 -16.60 -6.81
CA GLN A 390 23.63 -15.48 -6.32
C GLN A 390 24.94 -15.34 -7.12
N LYS A 391 25.66 -16.44 -7.35
CA LYS A 391 26.90 -16.42 -8.14
C LYS A 391 26.65 -15.96 -9.58
N SER A 392 25.57 -16.44 -10.21
CA SER A 392 25.22 -16.09 -11.60
C SER A 392 24.77 -14.64 -11.74
N HIS A 393 24.07 -14.08 -10.75
CA HIS A 393 23.61 -12.69 -10.75
C HIS A 393 24.70 -11.71 -10.28
N TRP A 394 25.67 -12.15 -9.50
CA TRP A 394 26.67 -11.26 -8.89
C TRP A 394 27.43 -10.34 -9.86
N PRO A 395 27.84 -10.78 -11.07
CA PRO A 395 28.55 -9.92 -12.01
C PRO A 395 27.79 -8.65 -12.40
N SER A 396 26.47 -8.73 -12.62
CA SER A 396 25.63 -7.57 -12.90
C SER A 396 25.27 -6.84 -11.60
N HIS A 397 24.82 -7.56 -10.58
CA HIS A 397 24.37 -6.98 -9.32
C HIS A 397 25.44 -6.13 -8.63
N LYS A 398 26.71 -6.55 -8.64
CA LYS A 398 27.80 -5.82 -7.94
C LYS A 398 28.01 -4.40 -8.46
N VAL A 399 27.59 -4.12 -9.71
CA VAL A 399 27.64 -2.78 -10.31
C VAL A 399 26.64 -1.87 -9.61
N HIS A 400 25.43 -2.37 -9.36
CA HIS A 400 24.33 -1.62 -8.73
C HIS A 400 24.41 -1.65 -7.20
N CYS A 401 24.95 -2.70 -6.61
CA CYS A 401 24.99 -2.92 -5.16
C CYS A 401 25.97 -1.98 -4.42
N ARG A 402 27.02 -1.51 -5.10
CA ARG A 402 28.03 -0.63 -4.47
C ARG A 402 27.40 0.73 -4.15
N LYS A 403 27.50 1.16 -2.89
CA LYS A 403 27.28 2.57 -2.52
C LYS A 403 28.25 3.41 -3.35
N MET A 404 27.77 4.45 -4.02
CA MET A 404 28.70 5.49 -4.45
C MET A 404 29.34 6.08 -3.17
N PRO A 405 30.67 6.13 -3.09
CA PRO A 405 31.38 6.66 -1.92
C PRO A 405 31.01 8.11 -1.62
#